data_AF-V6LT65-F1
#
_entry.id   AF-V6LT65-F1
#
_cell.length_a   1.000
_cell.length_b   1.000
_cell.length_c   1.000
_cell.angle_alpha   90.00
_cell.angle_beta   90.00
_cell.angle_gamma   90.00
#
_symmetry.space_group_name_H-M   'P 1'
#
loop_
_entity.id
_entity.type
_entity.pdbx_description
1 polymer ?
#
loop_
_entity_poly.entity_id
_entity_poly.type
_entity_poly.pdbx_seq_one_letter_code
_entity_poly.pdbx_strand_id
1 'polypeptide(L)'
;MQSSSTIWQALHSPVQYNMFASFYDQICQQDGNLSCQRFQVVCRQFTTYSEEYLQQFFEFFDLYNKNSIDCQSFFIIIDLMVSVTLNTRLLFLFSHQAGLIPYLQEEQNSSYLSRQRLIDLAILQQVPSLTLLDNLQILKDQLIQTDIKMAFGFLFNCLQETDNLLEEKIQ
;
A
#
# COMPACT_ATOMS: atom_id res chain seq x y z
N MET A 1 6.41 -6.88 -26.47
CA MET A 1 6.15 -6.90 -25.02
C MET A 1 5.45 -5.59 -24.66
N GLN A 2 4.33 -5.64 -23.94
CA GLN A 2 3.73 -4.42 -23.39
C GLN A 2 4.60 -3.95 -22.22
N SER A 3 4.82 -2.64 -22.10
CA SER A 3 5.51 -2.08 -20.92
C SER A 3 4.64 -2.28 -19.68
N SER A 4 5.28 -2.41 -18.51
CA SER A 4 4.59 -2.53 -17.22
C SER A 4 3.61 -1.38 -16.98
N SER A 5 3.90 -0.19 -17.52
CA SER A 5 3.00 0.97 -17.50
C SER A 5 1.69 0.75 -18.26
N THR A 6 1.72 0.07 -19.42
CA THR A 6 0.52 -0.20 -20.22
C THR A 6 -0.36 -1.25 -19.55
N ILE A 7 0.27 -2.28 -18.97
CA ILE A 7 -0.43 -3.29 -18.17
C ILE A 7 -1.08 -2.62 -16.95
N TRP A 8 -0.32 -1.76 -16.25
CA TRP A 8 -0.80 -1.01 -15.09
C TRP A 8 -2.02 -0.15 -15.42
N GLN A 9 -1.97 0.63 -16.51
CA GLN A 9 -3.10 1.46 -16.93
C GLN A 9 -4.35 0.64 -17.26
N ALA A 10 -4.19 -0.54 -17.87
CA ALA A 10 -5.32 -1.42 -18.18
C ALA A 10 -5.97 -1.98 -16.90
N LEU A 11 -5.17 -2.36 -15.91
CA LEU A 11 -5.63 -2.85 -14.59
C LEU A 11 -6.39 -1.78 -13.79
N HIS A 12 -6.17 -0.50 -14.08
CA HIS A 12 -6.74 0.64 -13.35
C HIS A 12 -7.82 1.40 -14.11
N SER A 13 -8.41 0.80 -15.15
CA SER A 13 -9.55 1.41 -15.83
C SER A 13 -10.79 1.46 -14.92
N PRO A 14 -11.72 2.41 -15.11
CA PRO A 14 -12.98 2.46 -14.35
C PRO A 14 -13.78 1.14 -14.39
N VAL A 15 -13.66 0.39 -15.48
CA VAL A 15 -14.26 -0.93 -15.64
C VAL A 15 -13.70 -1.92 -14.62
N GLN A 16 -12.38 -1.91 -14.39
CA GLN A 16 -11.74 -2.81 -13.43
C GLN A 16 -12.17 -2.49 -12.00
N TYR A 17 -12.29 -1.21 -11.63
CA TYR A 17 -12.81 -0.84 -10.32
C TYR A 17 -14.26 -1.34 -10.13
N ASN A 18 -15.12 -1.20 -11.13
CA ASN A 18 -16.51 -1.69 -11.04
C ASN A 18 -16.59 -3.22 -10.93
N MET A 19 -15.71 -3.93 -11.66
CA MET A 19 -15.57 -5.39 -11.51
C MET A 19 -15.10 -5.77 -10.11
N PHE A 20 -14.14 -5.01 -9.56
CA PHE A 20 -13.65 -5.21 -8.21
C PHE A 20 -14.72 -4.95 -7.16
N ALA A 21 -15.50 -3.87 -7.28
CA ALA A 21 -16.61 -3.58 -6.38
C ALA A 21 -17.66 -4.71 -6.38
N SER A 22 -17.97 -5.25 -7.56
CA SER A 22 -18.88 -6.41 -7.69
C SER A 22 -18.31 -7.66 -7.01
N PHE A 23 -17.00 -7.87 -7.09
CA PHE A 23 -16.31 -8.94 -6.37
C PHE A 23 -16.32 -8.71 -4.85
N TYR A 24 -16.09 -7.47 -4.40
CA TYR A 24 -16.16 -7.07 -2.99
C TYR A 24 -17.55 -7.36 -2.39
N ASP A 25 -18.62 -7.04 -3.10
CA ASP A 25 -19.99 -7.32 -2.66
C ASP A 25 -20.25 -8.83 -2.51
N GLN A 26 -19.68 -9.66 -3.40
CA GLN A 26 -19.81 -11.11 -3.33
C GLN A 26 -19.11 -11.71 -2.10
N ILE A 27 -17.94 -11.19 -1.73
CA ILE A 27 -17.20 -11.69 -0.55
C ILE A 27 -17.77 -11.17 0.77
N CYS A 28 -18.37 -9.98 0.78
CA CYS A 28 -18.93 -9.36 1.99
C CYS A 28 -20.38 -9.81 2.27
N GLN A 29 -21.13 -10.27 1.27
CA GLN A 29 -22.49 -10.78 1.44
C GLN A 29 -23.38 -9.81 2.27
N GLN A 30 -24.14 -10.32 3.25
CA GLN A 30 -25.18 -9.56 3.96
C GLN A 30 -24.65 -8.60 5.04
N ASP A 31 -23.44 -8.78 5.56
CA ASP A 31 -22.92 -7.93 6.64
C ASP A 31 -22.09 -6.74 6.12
N GLY A 32 -21.87 -6.66 4.80
CA GLY A 32 -21.31 -5.51 4.10
C GLY A 32 -19.87 -5.16 4.47
N ASN A 33 -19.16 -6.08 5.13
CA ASN A 33 -17.87 -5.81 5.75
C ASN A 33 -16.87 -6.94 5.49
N LEU A 34 -15.62 -6.56 5.19
CA LEU A 34 -14.53 -7.52 5.06
C LEU A 34 -13.77 -7.64 6.39
N SER A 35 -14.06 -8.67 7.18
CA SER A 35 -13.36 -8.98 8.44
C SER A 35 -11.97 -9.56 8.19
N CYS A 36 -11.09 -9.54 9.21
CA CYS A 36 -9.72 -10.06 9.07
C CYS A 36 -9.67 -11.51 8.58
N GLN A 37 -10.51 -12.39 9.16
CA GLN A 37 -10.54 -13.79 8.74
C GLN A 37 -10.95 -13.94 7.26
N ARG A 38 -11.95 -13.19 6.79
CA ARG A 38 -12.36 -13.22 5.38
C ARG A 38 -11.28 -12.63 4.47
N PHE A 39 -10.69 -11.51 4.87
CA PHE A 39 -9.57 -10.88 4.17
C PHE A 39 -8.43 -11.89 3.95
N GLN A 40 -8.02 -12.61 4.99
CA GLN A 40 -6.95 -13.62 4.90
C GLN A 40 -7.33 -14.79 3.98
N VAL A 41 -8.56 -15.31 4.09
CA VAL A 41 -9.05 -16.39 3.23
C VAL A 41 -9.06 -15.97 1.76
N VAL A 42 -9.55 -14.75 1.47
CA VAL A 42 -9.58 -14.20 0.11
C VAL A 42 -8.16 -13.98 -0.41
N CYS A 43 -7.27 -13.34 0.36
CA CYS A 43 -5.89 -13.07 -0.06
C CYS A 43 -5.05 -14.31 -0.35
N ARG A 44 -5.35 -15.44 0.31
CA ARG A 44 -4.70 -16.73 0.04
C ARG A 44 -5.05 -17.32 -1.33
N GLN A 45 -6.11 -16.84 -1.98
CA GLN A 45 -6.48 -17.34 -3.31
C GLN A 45 -5.55 -16.80 -4.40
N PHE A 46 -4.82 -15.71 -4.14
CA PHE A 46 -3.99 -15.04 -5.16
C PHE A 46 -2.60 -14.59 -4.66
N THR A 47 -2.26 -14.78 -3.38
CA THR A 47 -0.92 -14.48 -2.84
C THR A 47 -0.34 -15.66 -2.08
N THR A 48 0.99 -15.67 -1.95
CA THR A 48 1.73 -16.60 -1.07
C THR A 48 2.21 -15.92 0.22
N TYR A 49 1.64 -14.78 0.57
CA TYR A 49 2.03 -14.05 1.78
C TYR A 49 1.66 -14.85 3.05
N SER A 50 2.48 -14.70 4.09
CA SER A 50 2.23 -15.37 5.38
C SER A 50 1.02 -14.75 6.09
N GLU A 51 0.46 -15.45 7.07
CA GLU A 51 -0.66 -14.93 7.87
C GLU A 51 -0.26 -13.64 8.59
N GLU A 52 0.96 -13.58 9.13
CA GLU A 52 1.47 -12.41 9.82
C GLU A 52 1.56 -11.21 8.88
N TYR A 53 2.00 -11.41 7.64
CA TYR A 53 2.10 -10.32 6.68
C TYR A 53 0.73 -9.83 6.21
N LEU A 54 -0.22 -10.76 6.00
CA LEU A 54 -1.62 -10.40 5.72
C LEU A 54 -2.26 -9.67 6.92
N GLN A 55 -1.96 -10.07 8.15
CA GLN A 55 -2.41 -9.37 9.35
C GLN A 55 -1.90 -7.92 9.37
N GLN A 56 -0.62 -7.68 9.03
CA GLN A 56 -0.06 -6.33 8.96
C GLN A 56 -0.77 -5.46 7.90
N PHE A 57 -1.08 -6.01 6.72
CA PHE A 57 -1.92 -5.31 5.75
C PHE A 57 -3.28 -4.95 6.34
N PHE A 58 -3.91 -5.91 7.02
CA PHE A 58 -5.23 -5.69 7.57
C PHE A 58 -5.24 -4.57 8.60
N GLU A 59 -4.31 -4.62 9.56
CA GLU A 59 -4.19 -3.65 10.64
C GLU A 59 -3.85 -2.25 10.11
N PHE A 60 -2.98 -2.15 9.10
CA PHE A 60 -2.62 -0.86 8.52
C PHE A 60 -3.81 -0.17 7.83
N PHE A 61 -4.63 -0.95 7.13
CA PHE A 61 -5.76 -0.45 6.33
C PHE A 61 -7.12 -0.48 7.05
N ASP A 62 -7.18 -0.93 8.30
CA ASP A 62 -8.35 -0.73 9.17
C ASP A 62 -8.36 0.70 9.74
N LEU A 63 -8.66 1.68 8.87
CA LEU A 63 -8.57 3.11 9.17
C LEU A 63 -9.31 3.53 10.45
N TYR A 64 -10.41 2.86 10.77
CA TYR A 64 -11.29 3.19 11.87
C TYR A 64 -11.17 2.23 13.07
N ASN A 65 -10.22 1.30 13.04
CA ASN A 65 -10.09 0.22 14.02
C ASN A 65 -11.42 -0.50 14.28
N LYS A 66 -12.21 -0.71 13.22
CA LYS A 66 -13.53 -1.35 13.27
C LYS A 66 -13.43 -2.87 13.08
N ASN A 67 -12.21 -3.40 12.94
CA ASN A 67 -11.94 -4.76 12.53
C ASN A 67 -12.61 -5.07 11.18
N SER A 68 -12.58 -4.10 10.26
CA SER A 68 -13.17 -4.23 8.93
C SER A 68 -12.51 -3.32 7.90
N ILE A 69 -12.41 -3.83 6.68
CA ILE A 69 -11.88 -3.13 5.52
C ILE A 69 -13.02 -2.84 4.53
N ASP A 70 -13.13 -1.57 4.12
CA ASP A 70 -14.09 -1.18 3.09
C ASP A 70 -13.60 -1.52 1.67
N CYS A 71 -14.46 -1.39 0.66
CA CYS A 71 -14.11 -1.73 -0.72
C CYS A 71 -12.91 -0.93 -1.24
N GLN A 72 -12.78 0.34 -0.88
CA GLN A 72 -11.70 1.19 -1.38
C GLN A 72 -10.37 0.81 -0.71
N SER A 73 -10.36 0.64 0.61
CA SER A 73 -9.22 0.11 1.35
C SER A 73 -8.76 -1.22 0.78
N PHE A 74 -9.70 -2.13 0.52
CA PHE A 74 -9.36 -3.44 -0.02
C PHE A 74 -8.76 -3.33 -1.43
N PHE A 75 -9.30 -2.47 -2.28
CA PHE A 75 -8.75 -2.22 -3.61
C PHE A 75 -7.28 -1.74 -3.53
N ILE A 76 -6.99 -0.78 -2.65
CA ILE A 76 -5.63 -0.26 -2.44
C ILE A 76 -4.69 -1.38 -1.96
N ILE A 77 -5.15 -2.26 -1.06
CA ILE A 77 -4.34 -3.40 -0.60
C ILE A 77 -4.01 -4.34 -1.75
N ILE A 78 -5.01 -4.75 -2.54
CA ILE A 78 -4.79 -5.65 -3.68
C ILE A 78 -3.81 -5.01 -4.67
N ASP A 79 -3.98 -3.72 -4.94
CA ASP A 79 -3.11 -3.03 -5.87
C ASP A 79 -1.68 -2.88 -5.35
N LEU A 80 -1.53 -2.63 -4.04
CA LEU A 80 -0.23 -2.65 -3.38
C LEU A 80 0.44 -4.04 -3.53
N MET A 81 -0.28 -5.12 -3.25
CA MET A 81 0.24 -6.49 -3.41
C MET A 81 0.69 -6.77 -4.85
N VAL A 82 -0.13 -6.39 -5.84
CA VAL A 82 0.19 -6.51 -7.27
C VAL A 82 1.41 -5.67 -7.65
N SER A 83 1.50 -4.44 -7.15
CA SER A 83 2.61 -3.54 -7.44
C SER A 83 3.94 -4.10 -6.97
N VAL A 84 3.94 -4.77 -5.81
CA VAL A 84 5.13 -5.43 -5.26
C VAL A 84 5.53 -6.62 -6.14
N THR A 85 4.58 -7.46 -6.53
CA THR A 85 4.83 -8.62 -7.42
C THR A 85 5.34 -8.20 -8.79
N LEU A 86 4.80 -7.11 -9.36
CA LEU A 86 5.15 -6.62 -10.69
C LEU A 86 6.31 -5.62 -10.71
N ASN A 87 6.90 -5.31 -9.55
CA ASN A 87 7.94 -4.28 -9.42
C ASN A 87 7.49 -2.91 -9.98
N THR A 88 6.27 -2.49 -9.64
CA THR A 88 5.63 -1.24 -10.08
C THR A 88 5.22 -0.35 -8.89
N ARG A 89 5.90 -0.49 -7.75
CA ARG A 89 5.60 0.21 -6.49
C ARG A 89 5.60 1.74 -6.63
N LEU A 90 6.49 2.31 -7.44
CA LEU A 90 6.49 3.73 -7.75
C LEU A 90 5.21 4.20 -8.45
N LEU A 91 4.66 3.37 -9.36
CA LEU A 91 3.38 3.66 -10.04
C LEU A 91 2.22 3.58 -9.05
N PHE A 92 2.19 2.56 -8.19
CA PHE A 92 1.23 2.44 -7.10
C PHE A 92 1.22 3.69 -6.22
N LEU A 93 2.40 4.09 -5.74
CA LEU A 93 2.53 5.25 -4.87
C LEU A 93 2.02 6.51 -5.56
N PHE A 94 2.35 6.70 -6.85
CA PHE A 94 1.88 7.83 -7.63
C PHE A 94 0.36 7.84 -7.80
N SER A 95 -0.24 6.68 -8.09
CA SER A 95 -1.68 6.53 -8.33
C SER A 95 -2.54 6.70 -7.07
N HIS A 96 -2.01 6.33 -5.89
CA HIS A 96 -2.80 6.26 -4.66
C HIS A 96 -2.43 7.28 -3.59
N GLN A 97 -1.62 8.30 -3.88
CA GLN A 97 -1.18 9.29 -2.88
C GLN A 97 -2.35 9.83 -2.03
N ALA A 98 -3.40 10.33 -2.70
CA ALA A 98 -4.57 10.88 -2.03
C ALA A 98 -5.34 9.83 -1.20
N GLY A 99 -5.42 8.60 -1.71
CA GLY A 99 -6.05 7.47 -1.01
C GLY A 99 -5.25 6.99 0.20
N LEU A 100 -3.93 7.17 0.20
CA LEU A 100 -3.04 6.74 1.29
C LEU A 100 -2.98 7.73 2.45
N ILE A 101 -3.22 9.02 2.20
CA ILE A 101 -3.14 10.09 3.23
C ILE A 101 -3.90 9.74 4.52
N PRO A 102 -5.19 9.31 4.49
CA PRO A 102 -5.92 9.00 5.71
C PRO A 102 -5.26 7.94 6.59
N TYR A 103 -4.63 6.94 5.96
CA TYR A 103 -3.94 5.85 6.68
C TYR A 103 -2.61 6.30 7.26
N LEU A 104 -2.01 7.37 6.73
CA LEU A 104 -0.71 7.88 7.16
C LEU A 104 -0.85 8.97 8.23
N GLN A 105 -2.03 9.54 8.42
CA GLN A 105 -2.28 10.55 9.43
C GLN A 105 -2.19 9.97 10.85
N GLU A 106 -1.65 10.75 11.79
CA GLU A 106 -1.61 10.40 13.21
C GLU A 106 -3.02 10.48 13.84
N GLU A 107 -3.77 11.50 13.44
CA GLU A 107 -5.17 11.72 13.80
C GLU A 107 -5.97 12.06 12.53
N GLN A 108 -7.24 11.67 12.49
CA GLN A 108 -8.09 11.93 11.32
C GLN A 108 -8.11 13.41 10.95
N ASN A 109 -7.87 13.70 9.66
CA ASN A 109 -7.82 15.06 9.10
C ASN A 109 -6.61 15.91 9.55
N SER A 110 -5.59 15.31 10.17
CA SER A 110 -4.33 16.01 10.45
C SER A 110 -3.62 16.43 9.16
N SER A 111 -3.04 17.63 9.13
CA SER A 111 -2.15 18.05 8.04
C SER A 111 -0.79 17.34 8.07
N TYR A 112 -0.53 16.57 9.12
CA TYR A 112 0.74 15.89 9.38
C TYR A 112 0.58 14.37 9.33
N LEU A 113 1.62 13.72 8.81
CA LEU A 113 1.67 12.27 8.69
C LEU A 113 2.58 11.67 9.76
N SER A 114 2.17 10.51 10.28
CA SER A 114 2.90 9.72 11.26
C SER A 114 4.11 9.06 10.62
N ARG A 115 5.29 9.33 11.19
CA ARG A 115 6.54 8.66 10.79
C ARG A 115 6.44 7.15 10.89
N GLN A 116 5.81 6.63 11.95
CA GLN A 116 5.68 5.18 12.13
C GLN A 116 4.86 4.58 10.99
N ARG A 117 3.73 5.20 10.63
CA ARG A 117 2.88 4.72 9.54
C ARG A 117 3.56 4.82 8.17
N LEU A 118 4.42 5.82 7.95
CA LEU A 118 5.26 5.89 6.75
C LEU A 118 6.24 4.71 6.67
N ILE A 119 6.87 4.35 7.79
CA ILE A 119 7.76 3.19 7.87
C ILE A 119 6.97 1.90 7.62
N ASP A 120 5.81 1.75 8.25
CA ASP A 120 4.96 0.56 8.09
C ASP A 120 4.53 0.38 6.63
N LEU A 121 4.12 1.45 5.94
CA LEU A 121 3.77 1.40 4.52
C LEU A 121 4.98 1.04 3.63
N ALA A 122 6.17 1.51 3.96
CA ALA A 122 7.37 1.15 3.23
C ALA A 122 7.77 -0.32 3.46
N ILE A 123 7.55 -0.86 4.67
CA ILE A 123 7.70 -2.29 4.96
C ILE A 123 6.69 -3.13 4.16
N LEU A 124 5.42 -2.71 4.11
CA LEU A 124 4.39 -3.39 3.30
C LEU A 124 4.72 -3.38 1.79
N GLN A 125 5.48 -2.38 1.35
CA GLN A 125 6.05 -2.29 0.01
C GLN A 125 7.35 -3.11 -0.18
N GLN A 126 7.76 -3.88 0.83
CA GLN A 126 9.00 -4.67 0.85
C GLN A 126 10.27 -3.83 0.63
N VAL A 127 10.30 -2.59 1.10
CA VAL A 127 11.53 -1.79 1.11
C VAL A 127 12.54 -2.45 2.07
N PRO A 128 13.79 -2.74 1.63
CA PRO A 128 14.80 -3.33 2.48
C PRO A 128 15.13 -2.44 3.69
N SER A 129 15.41 -3.06 4.85
CA SER A 129 15.73 -2.33 6.08
C SER A 129 16.91 -1.36 5.94
N LEU A 130 17.91 -1.69 5.11
CA LEU A 130 19.05 -0.81 4.86
C LEU A 130 18.62 0.46 4.12
N THR A 131 17.90 0.31 3.00
CA THR A 131 17.32 1.43 2.23
C THR A 131 16.41 2.31 3.09
N LEU A 132 15.58 1.69 3.94
CA LEU A 132 14.79 2.40 4.94
C LEU A 132 15.68 3.24 5.86
N LEU A 133 16.72 2.66 6.46
CA LEU A 133 17.61 3.34 7.41
C LEU A 133 18.36 4.52 6.78
N ASP A 134 18.81 4.37 5.53
CA ASP A 134 19.52 5.42 4.80
C ASP A 134 18.59 6.61 4.50
N ASN A 135 17.36 6.32 4.07
CA ASN A 135 16.35 7.35 3.78
C ASN A 135 15.68 7.91 5.03
N LEU A 136 15.72 7.22 6.17
CA LEU A 136 15.19 7.74 7.44
C LEU A 136 15.88 9.04 7.88
N GLN A 137 17.08 9.32 7.37
CA GLN A 137 17.75 10.62 7.58
C GLN A 137 16.97 11.79 6.98
N ILE A 138 16.21 11.56 5.90
CA ILE A 138 15.32 12.56 5.31
C ILE A 138 14.21 12.96 6.29
N LEU A 139 13.80 12.04 7.17
CA LEU A 139 12.80 12.27 8.21
C LEU A 139 13.42 12.73 9.55
N LYS A 140 14.75 12.84 9.69
CA LYS A 140 15.43 13.04 10.99
C LYS A 140 15.25 14.42 11.62
N ASP A 141 14.79 15.44 10.89
CA ASP A 141 14.78 16.81 11.40
C ASP A 141 13.41 17.34 11.87
N GLN A 142 12.34 16.54 11.86
CA GLN A 142 11.04 16.97 12.42
C GLN A 142 10.43 15.86 13.25
N LEU A 143 10.80 15.84 14.53
CA LEU A 143 10.13 15.04 15.54
C LEU A 143 8.64 15.41 15.54
N ILE A 144 7.82 14.40 15.26
CA ILE A 144 6.35 14.31 15.40
C ILE A 144 5.56 14.58 14.09
N GLN A 145 5.99 15.48 13.22
CA GLN A 145 5.11 15.98 12.14
C GLN A 145 5.83 16.14 10.80
N THR A 146 5.49 15.31 9.81
CA THR A 146 5.99 15.44 8.43
C THR A 146 4.87 15.95 7.53
N ASP A 147 5.14 16.99 6.75
CA ASP A 147 4.19 17.44 5.72
C ASP A 147 4.02 16.38 4.62
N ILE A 148 2.87 16.42 3.93
CA ILE A 148 2.52 15.42 2.90
C ILE A 148 3.62 15.32 1.83
N LYS A 149 4.22 16.44 1.41
CA LYS A 149 5.20 16.46 0.32
C LYS A 149 6.50 15.74 0.74
N MET A 150 7.00 16.02 1.93
CA MET A 150 8.20 15.38 2.49
C MET A 150 7.95 13.88 2.74
N ALA A 151 6.77 13.53 3.24
CA ALA A 151 6.40 12.15 3.51
C ALA A 151 6.36 11.29 2.24
N PHE A 152 5.71 11.79 1.17
CA PHE A 152 5.72 11.09 -0.12
C PHE A 152 7.11 11.14 -0.77
N GLY A 153 7.87 12.23 -0.62
CA GLY A 153 9.27 12.29 -1.08
C GLY A 153 10.15 11.21 -0.46
N PHE A 154 10.01 10.97 0.86
CA PHE A 154 10.66 9.85 1.54
C PHE A 154 10.28 8.49 0.94
N LEU A 155 8.97 8.25 0.74
CA LEU A 155 8.50 6.98 0.16
C LEU A 155 9.01 6.79 -1.27
N PHE A 156 8.99 7.83 -2.10
CA PHE A 156 9.52 7.79 -3.46
C PHE A 156 11.01 7.44 -3.48
N ASN A 157 11.82 8.06 -2.62
CA ASN A 157 13.26 7.78 -2.58
C ASN A 157 13.54 6.34 -2.13
N CYS A 158 12.87 5.86 -1.08
CA CYS A 158 12.98 4.47 -0.62
C CYS A 158 12.69 3.47 -1.75
N LEU A 159 11.62 3.69 -2.51
CA LEU A 159 11.21 2.80 -3.60
C LEU A 159 12.16 2.89 -4.79
N GLN A 160 12.58 4.10 -5.18
CA GLN A 160 13.49 4.29 -6.30
C GLN A 160 14.84 3.62 -6.06
N GLU A 161 15.40 3.73 -4.86
CA GLU A 161 16.64 3.04 -4.50
C GLU A 161 16.47 1.52 -4.47
N THR A 162 15.33 1.03 -3.96
CA THR A 162 15.02 -0.40 -3.96
C THR A 162 14.95 -0.96 -5.38
N ASP A 163 14.27 -0.24 -6.28
CA ASP A 163 14.08 -0.65 -7.67
C ASP A 163 15.42 -0.64 -8.43
N ASN A 164 16.27 0.38 -8.21
CA ASN A 164 17.62 0.43 -8.79
C ASN A 164 18.50 -0.75 -8.35
N LEU A 165 18.48 -1.08 -7.05
CA LEU A 165 19.24 -2.22 -6.51
C LEU A 165 18.79 -3.57 -7.08
N LEU A 166 17.53 -3.68 -7.49
CA LEU A 166 17.01 -4.89 -8.15
C LEU A 166 17.48 -4.97 -9.61
N GLU A 167 17.51 -3.84 -10.32
CA GLU A 167 18.02 -3.78 -11.70
C GLU A 167 19.51 -4.13 -11.77
N GLU A 168 20.33 -3.65 -10.83
CA GLU A 168 21.76 -3.97 -10.74
C GLU A 168 22.06 -5.45 -10.52
N LYS A 169 21.15 -6.20 -9.87
CA LYS A 169 21.32 -7.65 -9.63
C LYS A 169 20.95 -8.54 -10.82
N ILE A 170 20.26 -7.97 -11.81
CA ILE A 170 19.78 -8.69 -13.00
C ILE A 170 20.74 -8.51 -14.19
N GLN A 171 21.64 -7.52 -14.13
CA GLN A 171 22.72 -7.29 -15.10
C GLN A 171 23.95 -8.15 -14.78
#